data_AF-A0A532EF77-F1
#
_entry.id   AF-A0A532EF77-F1
#
_cell.length_a   1.000
_cell.length_b   1.000
_cell.length_c   1.000
_cell.angle_alpha   90.00
_cell.angle_beta   90.00
_cell.angle_gamma   90.00
#
_symmetry.space_group_name_H-M   'P 1'
#
loop_
_entity.id
_entity.type
_entity.pdbx_description
1 polymer ?
#
loop_
_entity_poly.entity_id
_entity_poly.type
_entity_poly.pdbx_seq_one_letter_code
_entity_poly.pdbx_strand_id
1 'polypeptide(L)'
;MASKFIALPKSVSEKSFAAAIAEFRRIVGQDSVLVTAEQLAPYIKTMMPVPDADHTPSAALLATTVEHIQKIVGICNTYKVPIWMISTGRNFGYGSAAPAERGQVARGSETLKQMAMTKRILGKYGLDYSGEFIVGMRDMHHIVDVLYDKTDPAMTKAAYQCFDELLTEFSNEGYGTYRVNTAFMDKVAHTYGPVQRHVHKTLKKALDPNGILAPGKSGIR
;
A
#
# COMPACT_ATOMS: atom_id res chain seq x y z
N MET A 1 -34.89 8.55 -17.84
CA MET A 1 -34.40 9.42 -16.74
C MET A 1 -32.91 9.20 -16.63
N ALA A 2 -32.11 10.26 -16.53
CA ALA A 2 -30.68 10.13 -16.25
C ALA A 2 -30.48 9.44 -14.89
N SER A 3 -29.47 8.58 -14.77
CA SER A 3 -29.17 7.89 -13.53
C SER A 3 -28.85 8.88 -12.41
N LYS A 4 -29.24 8.56 -11.17
CA LYS A 4 -28.92 9.39 -10.00
C LYS A 4 -27.44 9.33 -9.59
N PHE A 5 -26.66 8.41 -10.17
CA PHE A 5 -25.25 8.19 -9.87
C PHE A 5 -24.40 8.42 -11.11
N ILE A 6 -23.19 8.94 -10.91
CA ILE A 6 -22.25 9.23 -12.02
C ILE A 6 -21.72 7.97 -12.70
N ALA A 7 -21.71 6.84 -11.97
CA ALA A 7 -21.34 5.52 -12.46
C ALA A 7 -22.06 4.45 -11.62
N LEU A 8 -22.43 3.33 -12.25
CA LEU A 8 -22.99 2.17 -11.56
C LEU A 8 -21.97 1.02 -11.54
N PRO A 9 -21.95 0.20 -10.47
CA PRO A 9 -21.13 -1.00 -10.48
C PRO A 9 -21.60 -1.96 -11.58
N LYS A 10 -20.65 -2.62 -12.25
CA LYS A 10 -20.96 -3.60 -13.29
C LYS A 10 -21.94 -4.65 -12.76
N SER A 11 -23.01 -4.92 -13.52
CA SER A 11 -24.05 -5.90 -13.19
C SER A 11 -24.89 -5.60 -11.92
N VAL A 12 -24.85 -4.37 -11.38
CA VAL A 12 -25.72 -3.95 -10.28
C VAL A 12 -26.76 -2.95 -10.80
N SER A 13 -28.04 -3.21 -10.55
CA SER A 13 -29.12 -2.30 -10.95
C SER A 13 -29.15 -1.04 -10.09
N GLU A 14 -29.56 0.09 -10.66
CA GLU A 14 -29.66 1.37 -9.93
C GLU A 14 -30.55 1.27 -8.68
N LYS A 15 -31.65 0.51 -8.75
CA LYS A 15 -32.53 0.24 -7.60
C LYS A 15 -31.78 -0.47 -6.46
N SER A 16 -30.98 -1.49 -6.81
CA SER A 16 -30.20 -2.25 -5.81
C SER A 16 -29.07 -1.41 -5.23
N PHE A 17 -28.40 -0.63 -6.07
CA PHE A 17 -27.34 0.27 -5.63
C PHE A 17 -27.88 1.38 -4.72
N ALA A 18 -29.03 1.98 -5.04
CA ALA A 18 -29.69 2.96 -4.19
C ALA A 18 -30.09 2.40 -2.81
N ALA A 19 -30.54 1.14 -2.76
CA ALA A 19 -30.82 0.45 -1.50
C ALA A 19 -29.55 0.25 -0.66
N ALA A 20 -28.45 -0.19 -1.30
CA ALA A 20 -27.14 -0.32 -0.64
C ALA A 20 -26.64 1.02 -0.08
N ILE A 21 -26.76 2.12 -0.85
CA ILE A 21 -26.41 3.48 -0.38
C ILE A 21 -27.22 3.89 0.86
N ALA A 22 -28.52 3.59 0.88
CA ALA A 22 -29.36 3.88 2.05
C ALA A 22 -28.90 3.09 3.29
N GLU A 23 -28.52 1.82 3.11
CA GLU A 23 -27.98 1.01 4.22
C GLU A 23 -26.61 1.51 4.68
N PHE A 24 -25.68 1.85 3.77
CA PHE A 24 -24.39 2.42 4.16
C PHE A 24 -24.57 3.69 5.00
N ARG A 25 -25.49 4.57 4.61
CA ARG A 25 -25.80 5.81 5.34
C ARG A 25 -26.33 5.55 6.74
N ARG A 26 -27.09 4.46 6.97
CA ARG A 26 -27.51 4.04 8.31
C ARG A 26 -26.34 3.54 9.17
N ILE A 27 -25.27 3.04 8.55
CA ILE A 27 -24.10 2.52 9.26
C ILE A 27 -23.08 3.61 9.57
N VAL A 28 -22.64 4.37 8.56
CA VAL A 28 -21.53 5.32 8.69
C VAL A 28 -21.97 6.79 8.81
N GLY A 29 -23.27 7.06 8.69
CA GLY A 29 -23.83 8.41 8.64
C GLY A 29 -23.89 8.98 7.23
N GLN A 30 -24.68 10.05 7.06
CA GLN A 30 -24.95 10.64 5.74
C GLN A 30 -23.70 11.24 5.10
N ASP A 31 -22.92 12.01 5.87
CA ASP A 31 -21.74 12.72 5.39
C ASP A 31 -20.57 11.79 5.04
N SER A 32 -20.65 10.54 5.49
CA SER A 32 -19.64 9.50 5.26
C SER A 32 -19.91 8.64 4.03
N VAL A 33 -20.95 8.96 3.24
CA VAL A 33 -21.31 8.28 1.99
C VAL A 33 -21.32 9.28 0.84
N LEU A 34 -20.21 9.32 0.10
CA LEU A 34 -19.95 10.24 -1.00
C LEU A 34 -20.46 9.66 -2.31
N VAL A 35 -21.31 10.39 -3.04
CA VAL A 35 -21.98 9.89 -4.25
C VAL A 35 -22.10 10.92 -5.38
N THR A 36 -21.86 12.20 -5.12
CA THR A 36 -21.93 13.23 -6.18
C THR A 36 -20.62 13.35 -6.96
N ALA A 37 -20.68 13.94 -8.15
CA ALA A 37 -19.50 14.17 -8.99
C ALA A 37 -18.43 14.98 -8.24
N GLU A 38 -18.84 16.03 -7.52
CA GLU A 38 -17.95 16.93 -6.79
C GLU A 38 -17.27 16.19 -5.63
N GLN A 39 -18.01 15.35 -4.90
CA GLN A 39 -17.47 14.56 -3.81
C GLN A 39 -16.51 13.47 -4.30
N LEU A 40 -16.76 12.92 -5.49
CA LEU A 40 -15.99 11.83 -6.08
C LEU A 40 -14.80 12.29 -6.93
N ALA A 41 -14.71 13.58 -7.29
CA ALA A 41 -13.61 14.14 -8.07
C ALA A 41 -12.19 13.74 -7.58
N PRO A 42 -11.89 13.69 -6.26
CA PRO A 42 -10.58 13.25 -5.78
C PRO A 42 -10.27 11.77 -6.07
N TYR A 43 -11.29 10.94 -6.24
CA TYR A 43 -11.19 9.48 -6.38
C TYR A 43 -11.15 9.01 -7.84
N ILE A 44 -11.23 9.95 -8.80
CA ILE A 44 -11.24 9.68 -10.25
C ILE A 44 -9.83 9.83 -10.86
N LYS A 45 -8.91 10.50 -10.16
CA LYS A 45 -7.55 10.76 -10.66
C LYS A 45 -6.75 9.46 -10.82
N THR A 46 -6.33 9.16 -12.05
CA THR A 46 -5.42 8.05 -12.36
C THR A 46 -4.08 8.57 -12.89
N MET A 47 -2.99 7.88 -12.56
CA MET A 47 -1.63 8.16 -13.09
C MET A 47 -1.31 7.33 -14.34
N MET A 48 -2.26 6.51 -14.78
CA MET A 48 -2.11 5.68 -15.99
C MET A 48 -2.56 6.49 -17.22
N PRO A 49 -1.94 6.31 -18.40
CA PRO A 49 -2.31 7.00 -19.63
C PRO A 49 -3.58 6.39 -20.26
N VAL A 50 -4.68 6.41 -19.50
CA VAL A 50 -6.01 5.92 -19.89
C VAL A 50 -7.07 6.95 -19.50
N PRO A 51 -8.26 6.96 -20.12
CA PRO A 51 -9.32 7.89 -19.74
C PRO A 51 -9.76 7.72 -18.27
N ASP A 52 -9.81 8.82 -17.52
CA ASP A 52 -10.28 8.86 -16.13
C ASP A 52 -11.68 8.23 -15.95
N ALA A 53 -12.55 8.38 -16.96
CA ALA A 53 -13.91 7.86 -16.95
C ALA A 53 -13.96 6.34 -16.71
N ASP A 54 -12.97 5.58 -17.17
CA ASP A 54 -12.90 4.12 -17.04
C ASP A 54 -12.71 3.64 -15.60
N HIS A 55 -12.30 4.56 -14.71
CA HIS A 55 -12.02 4.30 -13.31
C HIS A 55 -12.97 5.04 -12.35
N THR A 56 -14.07 5.61 -12.86
CA THR A 56 -15.03 6.37 -12.06
C THR A 56 -15.67 5.48 -10.97
N PRO A 57 -15.51 5.81 -9.68
CA PRO A 57 -16.16 5.07 -8.61
C PRO A 57 -17.65 5.41 -8.55
N SER A 58 -18.48 4.44 -8.13
CA SER A 58 -19.92 4.66 -7.93
C SER A 58 -20.25 5.34 -6.59
N ALA A 59 -19.39 5.19 -5.59
CA ALA A 59 -19.46 5.84 -4.28
C ALA A 59 -18.13 5.70 -3.53
N ALA A 60 -17.90 6.56 -2.53
CA ALA A 60 -16.82 6.40 -1.54
C ALA A 60 -17.41 6.38 -0.12
N LEU A 61 -16.92 5.46 0.71
CA LEU A 61 -17.43 5.23 2.07
C LEU A 61 -16.33 5.51 3.11
N LEU A 62 -16.62 6.38 4.08
CA LEU A 62 -15.68 6.79 5.12
C LEU A 62 -15.91 5.99 6.41
N ALA A 63 -15.38 4.77 6.48
CA ALA A 63 -15.46 3.93 7.67
C ALA A 63 -14.37 4.30 8.70
N THR A 64 -14.76 4.44 9.97
CA THR A 64 -13.87 4.85 11.07
C THR A 64 -13.64 3.78 12.14
N THR A 65 -14.39 2.67 12.10
CA THR A 65 -14.31 1.57 13.07
C THR A 65 -14.30 0.20 12.38
N VAL A 66 -13.87 -0.83 13.11
CA VAL A 66 -13.88 -2.22 12.61
C VAL A 66 -15.31 -2.69 12.35
N GLU A 67 -16.25 -2.30 13.21
CA GLU A 67 -17.66 -2.64 13.09
C GLU A 67 -18.29 -2.01 11.84
N HIS A 68 -17.89 -0.78 11.47
CA HIS A 68 -18.31 -0.17 10.20
C HIS A 68 -17.83 -1.00 9.01
N ILE A 69 -16.56 -1.42 9.01
CA ILE A 69 -15.97 -2.23 7.94
C ILE A 69 -16.73 -3.56 7.79
N GLN A 70 -16.94 -4.29 8.90
CA GLN A 70 -17.66 -5.57 8.87
C GLN A 70 -19.07 -5.43 8.28
N LYS A 71 -19.82 -4.40 8.68
CA LYS A 71 -21.17 -4.14 8.18
C LYS A 71 -21.18 -3.72 6.72
N ILE A 72 -20.26 -2.87 6.29
CA ILE A 72 -20.10 -2.47 4.87
C ILE A 72 -19.84 -3.69 4.00
N VAL A 73 -18.91 -4.57 4.38
CA VAL A 73 -18.60 -5.79 3.63
C VAL A 73 -19.83 -6.71 3.55
N GLY A 74 -20.61 -6.81 4.64
CA GLY A 74 -21.88 -7.54 4.65
C GLY A 74 -22.88 -7.01 3.63
N ILE A 75 -23.11 -5.69 3.61
CA ILE A 75 -24.02 -5.03 2.66
C ILE A 75 -23.54 -5.24 1.22
N CYS A 76 -22.24 -5.03 0.95
CA CYS A 76 -21.65 -5.27 -0.36
C CYS A 76 -21.86 -6.72 -0.84
N ASN A 77 -21.74 -7.70 0.05
CA ASN A 77 -22.00 -9.10 -0.28
C ASN A 77 -23.49 -9.38 -0.58
N THR A 78 -24.41 -8.77 0.16
CA THR A 78 -25.86 -8.89 -0.06
C THR A 78 -26.26 -8.33 -1.42
N TYR A 79 -25.83 -7.10 -1.72
CA TYR A 79 -26.21 -6.37 -2.94
C TYR A 79 -25.28 -6.62 -4.14
N LYS A 80 -24.27 -7.49 -3.98
CA LYS A 80 -23.26 -7.80 -5.00
C LYS A 80 -22.52 -6.57 -5.51
N VAL A 81 -22.30 -5.60 -4.63
CA VAL A 81 -21.52 -4.39 -4.93
C VAL A 81 -20.03 -4.71 -4.75
N PRO A 82 -19.20 -4.66 -5.80
CA PRO A 82 -17.76 -4.85 -5.68
C PRO A 82 -17.14 -3.69 -4.89
N ILE A 83 -16.15 -4.00 -4.05
CA ILE A 83 -15.45 -3.02 -3.22
C ILE A 83 -13.99 -2.91 -3.63
N TRP A 84 -13.52 -1.68 -3.76
CA TRP A 84 -12.10 -1.36 -3.87
C TRP A 84 -11.65 -0.65 -2.60
N MET A 85 -10.68 -1.25 -1.90
CA MET A 85 -10.22 -0.72 -0.62
C MET A 85 -9.14 0.34 -0.87
N ILE A 86 -9.49 1.60 -0.61
CA ILE A 86 -8.55 2.71 -0.60
C ILE A 86 -8.08 2.90 0.84
N SER A 87 -6.80 2.64 1.10
CA SER A 87 -6.20 3.07 2.36
C SER A 87 -6.14 4.60 2.34
N THR A 88 -6.81 5.26 3.28
CA THR A 88 -6.75 6.73 3.42
C THR A 88 -5.38 7.24 3.83
N GLY A 89 -4.38 6.35 3.94
CA GLY A 89 -3.03 6.73 4.32
C GLY A 89 -3.05 7.47 5.65
N ARG A 90 -2.92 6.75 6.76
CA ARG A 90 -2.13 7.30 7.87
C ARG A 90 -0.65 7.32 7.49
N ASN A 91 -0.37 7.90 6.32
CA ASN A 91 0.94 8.30 5.86
C ASN A 91 1.08 9.76 6.31
N PHE A 92 1.07 9.94 7.65
CA PHE A 92 1.10 11.26 8.25
C PHE A 92 2.46 11.90 7.93
N GLY A 93 2.42 12.84 7.00
CA GLY A 93 3.44 13.85 6.84
C GLY A 93 4.48 13.49 5.80
N TYR A 94 4.57 14.36 4.80
CA TYR A 94 5.83 14.86 4.27
C TYR A 94 6.72 15.32 5.44
N GLY A 95 7.29 14.35 6.17
CA GLY A 95 7.87 14.53 7.48
C GLY A 95 9.09 15.45 7.45
N SER A 96 9.16 16.35 8.42
CA SER A 96 10.31 17.22 8.66
C SER A 96 11.32 16.51 9.55
N ALA A 97 12.61 16.62 9.23
CA ALA A 97 13.71 16.22 10.13
C ALA A 97 13.91 17.18 11.31
N ALA A 98 13.08 18.24 11.42
CA ALA A 98 13.15 19.19 12.50
C ALA A 98 12.50 18.63 13.78
N PRO A 99 13.14 18.80 14.95
CA PRO A 99 12.49 18.51 16.22
C PRO A 99 11.23 19.37 16.39
N ALA A 100 10.22 18.81 17.07
CA ALA A 100 8.92 19.44 17.28
C ALA A 100 9.04 20.76 18.08
N GLU A 101 10.12 20.91 18.86
CA GLU A 101 10.47 22.15 19.56
C GLU A 101 11.92 22.55 19.32
N ARG A 102 12.19 23.87 19.37
CA ARG A 102 13.53 24.45 19.31
C ARG A 102 14.38 23.88 20.46
N GLY A 103 15.46 23.18 20.13
CA GLY A 103 16.49 22.75 21.10
C GLY A 103 16.59 21.25 21.36
N GLN A 104 15.79 20.40 20.70
CA GLN A 104 15.90 18.94 20.87
C GLN A 104 16.98 18.34 19.94
N VAL A 105 17.65 17.28 20.41
CA VAL A 105 18.72 16.59 19.67
C VAL A 105 18.14 15.44 18.85
N ALA A 106 18.16 15.57 17.52
CA ALA A 106 17.79 14.49 16.59
C ALA A 106 18.99 13.56 16.32
N ARG A 107 18.76 12.24 16.35
CA ARG A 107 19.79 11.23 16.07
C ARG A 107 19.92 10.98 14.56
N GLY A 108 20.82 11.70 13.89
CA GLY A 108 21.08 11.57 12.44
C GLY A 108 22.11 10.52 12.02
N SER A 109 22.75 9.81 12.96
CA SER A 109 23.81 8.84 12.61
C SER A 109 23.30 7.66 11.79
N GLU A 110 22.07 7.20 12.05
CA GLU A 110 21.46 6.08 11.32
C GLU A 110 21.15 6.45 9.87
N THR A 111 20.63 7.66 9.62
CA THR A 111 20.31 8.11 8.25
C THR A 111 21.57 8.27 7.44
N LEU A 112 22.62 8.88 8.00
CA LEU A 112 23.92 8.99 7.35
C LEU A 112 24.53 7.62 7.04
N LYS A 113 24.47 6.67 7.98
CA LYS A 113 24.95 5.29 7.76
C LYS A 113 24.18 4.61 6.64
N GLN A 114 22.84 4.67 6.67
CA GLN A 114 22.02 4.05 5.64
C GLN A 114 22.26 4.70 4.26
N MET A 115 22.35 6.03 4.16
CA MET A 115 22.68 6.72 2.90
C MET A 115 24.04 6.29 2.35
N ALA A 116 25.06 6.22 3.21
CA ALA A 116 26.41 5.82 2.80
C ALA A 116 26.43 4.37 2.29
N MET A 117 25.75 3.46 2.99
CA MET A 117 25.58 2.08 2.55
C MET A 117 24.86 1.99 1.20
N THR A 118 23.72 2.67 1.05
CA THR A 118 22.95 2.65 -0.19
C THR A 118 23.76 3.19 -1.37
N LYS A 119 24.43 4.34 -1.21
CA LYS A 119 25.27 4.93 -2.25
C LYS A 119 26.41 3.99 -2.67
N ARG A 120 27.08 3.36 -1.70
CA ARG A 120 28.14 2.38 -1.95
C ARG A 120 27.63 1.19 -2.76
N ILE A 121 26.49 0.63 -2.36
CA ILE A 121 25.91 -0.56 -3.00
C ILE A 121 25.41 -0.22 -4.40
N LEU A 122 24.63 0.85 -4.58
CA LEU A 122 24.15 1.29 -5.90
C LEU A 122 25.32 1.59 -6.86
N GLY A 123 26.36 2.28 -6.38
CA GLY A 123 27.54 2.61 -7.17
C GLY A 123 28.30 1.38 -7.69
N LYS A 124 28.32 0.27 -6.93
CA LYS A 124 28.91 -1.02 -7.38
C LYS A 124 28.24 -1.57 -8.63
N TYR A 125 26.97 -1.26 -8.83
CA TYR A 125 26.16 -1.72 -9.96
C TYR A 125 25.98 -0.63 -11.04
N GLY A 126 26.66 0.51 -10.91
CA GLY A 126 26.52 1.63 -11.85
C GLY A 126 25.16 2.32 -11.79
N LEU A 127 24.48 2.27 -10.64
CA LEU A 127 23.18 2.90 -10.42
C LEU A 127 23.33 4.12 -9.53
N ASP A 128 22.48 5.12 -9.75
CA ASP A 128 22.46 6.35 -8.98
C ASP A 128 21.63 6.23 -7.71
N TYR A 129 22.06 6.94 -6.66
CA TYR A 129 21.24 7.12 -5.46
C TYR A 129 20.12 8.14 -5.73
N SER A 130 18.91 7.63 -5.85
CA SER A 130 17.66 8.39 -5.77
C SER A 130 16.88 7.90 -4.57
N GLY A 131 16.72 8.73 -3.54
CA GLY A 131 16.00 8.31 -2.34
C GLY A 131 15.65 9.44 -1.39
N GLU A 132 14.67 9.17 -0.55
CA GLU A 132 14.13 10.09 0.45
C GLU A 132 13.93 9.38 1.81
N PHE A 133 13.87 10.18 2.88
CA PHE A 133 13.41 9.70 4.19
C PHE A 133 12.04 10.29 4.49
N ILE A 134 11.04 9.43 4.67
CA ILE A 134 9.74 9.84 5.20
C ILE A 134 9.81 9.73 6.71
N VAL A 135 9.76 10.88 7.39
CA VAL A 135 9.95 10.95 8.85
C VAL A 135 8.65 10.69 9.59
N GLY A 136 8.59 9.58 10.32
CA GLY A 136 7.54 9.23 11.26
C GLY A 136 7.85 9.74 12.68
N MET A 137 6.99 9.41 13.64
CA MET A 137 7.12 9.88 15.03
C MET A 137 8.39 9.34 15.71
N ARG A 138 8.77 8.08 15.43
CA ARG A 138 9.91 7.40 16.06
C ARG A 138 10.72 6.56 15.07
N ASP A 139 10.39 6.67 13.79
CA ASP A 139 10.92 5.87 12.70
C ASP A 139 11.09 6.75 11.46
N MET A 140 11.87 6.26 10.51
CA MET A 140 11.98 6.87 9.20
C MET A 140 11.88 5.78 8.14
N HIS A 141 11.09 6.01 7.09
CA HIS A 141 11.07 5.16 5.93
C HIS A 141 12.10 5.69 4.93
N HIS A 142 13.23 5.00 4.82
CA HIS A 142 14.23 5.27 3.80
C HIS A 142 13.77 4.62 2.48
N ILE A 143 13.18 5.43 1.61
CA ILE A 143 12.71 4.98 0.30
C ILE A 143 13.84 5.21 -0.69
N VAL A 144 14.30 4.13 -1.32
CA VAL A 144 15.34 4.16 -2.35
C VAL A 144 14.73 3.67 -3.65
N ASP A 145 14.80 4.50 -4.68
CA ASP A 145 14.34 4.17 -6.02
C ASP A 145 15.51 3.58 -6.83
N VAL A 146 15.42 2.28 -7.13
CA VAL A 146 16.42 1.58 -7.97
C VAL A 146 15.98 1.72 -9.43
N LEU A 147 16.36 2.85 -10.02
CA LEU A 147 16.02 3.22 -11.39
C LEU A 147 17.00 2.60 -12.40
N TYR A 148 16.47 1.95 -13.43
CA TYR A 148 17.26 1.34 -14.52
C TYR A 148 16.41 1.21 -15.79
N ASP A 149 17.07 1.05 -16.94
CA ASP A 149 16.38 0.73 -18.19
C ASP A 149 16.04 -0.77 -18.23
N LYS A 150 14.74 -1.08 -18.11
CA LYS A 150 14.23 -2.46 -18.17
C LYS A 150 14.32 -3.09 -19.56
N THR A 151 14.59 -2.32 -20.61
CA THR A 151 14.79 -2.83 -21.97
C THR A 151 16.21 -3.33 -22.19
N ASP A 152 17.15 -2.96 -21.32
CA ASP A 152 18.51 -3.49 -21.27
C ASP A 152 18.56 -4.72 -20.32
N PRO A 153 18.82 -5.92 -20.84
CA PRO A 153 18.92 -7.14 -20.02
C PRO A 153 20.08 -7.11 -19.01
N ALA A 154 21.20 -6.45 -19.34
CA ALA A 154 22.35 -6.34 -18.47
C ALA A 154 22.04 -5.39 -17.29
N MET A 155 21.44 -4.24 -17.56
CA MET A 155 20.98 -3.33 -16.49
C MET A 155 19.91 -3.99 -15.62
N THR A 156 18.97 -4.72 -16.21
CA THR A 156 17.93 -5.45 -15.46
C THR A 156 18.55 -6.47 -14.50
N LYS A 157 19.55 -7.23 -14.97
CA LYS A 157 20.29 -8.17 -14.12
C LYS A 157 21.05 -7.45 -13.00
N ALA A 158 21.74 -6.35 -13.32
CA ALA A 158 22.47 -5.54 -12.35
C ALA A 158 21.54 -4.96 -11.27
N ALA A 159 20.37 -4.43 -11.66
CA ALA A 159 19.38 -3.90 -10.73
C ALA A 159 18.83 -4.99 -9.80
N TYR A 160 18.57 -6.20 -10.31
CA TYR A 160 18.13 -7.32 -9.47
C TYR A 160 19.19 -7.71 -8.43
N GLN A 161 20.46 -7.80 -8.86
CA GLN A 161 21.58 -8.10 -7.97
C GLN A 161 21.82 -6.98 -6.95
N CYS A 162 21.70 -5.73 -7.37
CA CYS A 162 21.78 -4.57 -6.49
C CYS A 162 20.69 -4.60 -5.41
N PHE A 163 19.44 -4.87 -5.79
CA PHE A 163 18.33 -4.94 -4.84
C PHE A 163 18.50 -6.11 -3.86
N ASP A 164 19.01 -7.24 -4.34
CA ASP A 164 19.33 -8.40 -3.51
C ASP A 164 20.41 -8.09 -2.46
N GLU A 165 21.47 -7.38 -2.85
CA GLU A 165 22.56 -6.96 -1.97
C GLU A 165 22.08 -5.90 -0.96
N LEU A 166 21.30 -4.91 -1.40
CA LEU A 166 20.69 -3.91 -0.50
C LEU A 166 19.91 -4.59 0.64
N LEU A 167 19.02 -5.54 0.31
CA LEU A 167 18.24 -6.26 1.32
C LEU A 167 19.12 -7.06 2.28
N THR A 168 20.20 -7.68 1.78
CA THR A 168 21.11 -8.48 2.60
C THR A 168 21.90 -7.61 3.57
N GLU A 169 22.56 -6.58 3.05
CA GLU A 169 23.42 -5.69 3.82
C GLU A 169 22.63 -4.91 4.87
N PHE A 170 21.43 -4.41 4.51
CA PHE A 170 20.56 -3.72 5.46
C PHE A 170 20.07 -4.67 6.56
N SER A 171 19.69 -5.90 6.22
CA SER A 171 19.27 -6.89 7.22
C SER A 171 20.41 -7.28 8.16
N ASN A 172 21.64 -7.40 7.67
CA ASN A 172 22.82 -7.71 8.49
C ASN A 172 23.11 -6.61 9.53
N GLU A 173 22.78 -5.36 9.19
CA GLU A 173 22.89 -4.21 10.09
C GLU A 173 21.66 -4.01 10.99
N GLY A 174 20.70 -4.93 10.94
CA GLY A 174 19.48 -4.89 11.78
C GLY A 174 18.36 -4.00 11.24
N TYR A 175 18.44 -3.53 9.98
CA TYR A 175 17.38 -2.76 9.35
C TYR A 175 16.36 -3.65 8.65
N GLY A 176 15.10 -3.54 9.05
CA GLY A 176 13.98 -4.26 8.42
C GLY A 176 13.35 -3.48 7.26
N THR A 177 12.87 -4.20 6.25
CA THR A 177 12.17 -3.61 5.10
C THR A 177 10.65 -3.62 5.30
N TYR A 178 10.03 -2.44 5.34
CA TYR A 178 8.58 -2.32 5.56
C TYR A 178 7.73 -2.90 4.42
N ARG A 179 8.15 -2.73 3.15
CA ARG A 179 7.43 -3.24 1.96
C ARG A 179 8.39 -3.56 0.82
N VAL A 180 8.05 -4.57 0.03
CA VAL A 180 8.87 -5.02 -1.10
C VAL A 180 8.02 -5.45 -2.30
N ASN A 181 8.62 -5.44 -3.49
CA ASN A 181 8.04 -5.97 -4.72
C ASN A 181 7.91 -7.51 -4.69
N THR A 182 7.12 -8.08 -5.60
CA THR A 182 6.76 -9.50 -5.60
C THR A 182 7.94 -10.46 -5.72
N ALA A 183 9.01 -10.08 -6.42
CA ALA A 183 10.17 -10.95 -6.61
C ALA A 183 10.96 -11.22 -5.32
N PHE A 184 10.88 -10.30 -4.34
CA PHE A 184 11.67 -10.37 -3.11
C PHE A 184 10.84 -10.59 -1.85
N MET A 185 9.52 -10.85 -1.97
CA MET A 185 8.65 -11.09 -0.81
C MET A 185 9.13 -12.26 0.06
N ASP A 186 9.56 -13.36 -0.57
CA ASP A 186 10.11 -14.51 0.15
C ASP A 186 11.40 -14.12 0.88
N LYS A 187 12.34 -13.46 0.22
CA LYS A 187 13.62 -13.05 0.84
C LYS A 187 13.38 -12.16 2.05
N VAL A 188 12.57 -11.11 1.90
CA VAL A 188 12.24 -10.21 3.01
C VAL A 188 11.53 -10.97 4.15
N ALA A 189 10.62 -11.91 3.87
CA ALA A 189 10.00 -12.68 4.93
C ALA A 189 11.01 -13.50 5.78
N HIS A 190 12.14 -13.91 5.20
CA HIS A 190 13.19 -14.63 5.95
C HIS A 190 13.96 -13.74 6.92
N THR A 191 14.09 -12.43 6.65
CA THR A 191 14.84 -11.51 7.52
C THR A 191 14.15 -11.29 8.86
N TYR A 192 12.82 -11.48 8.93
CA TYR A 192 12.04 -11.39 10.17
C TYR A 192 12.02 -12.69 11.00
N GLY A 193 12.73 -13.72 10.54
CA GLY A 193 12.98 -14.93 11.31
C GLY A 193 11.90 -16.02 11.23
N PRO A 194 12.21 -17.23 11.74
CA PRO A 194 11.40 -18.42 11.52
C PRO A 194 10.12 -18.45 12.37
N VAL A 195 10.11 -17.84 13.55
CA VAL A 195 8.96 -17.87 14.48
C VAL A 195 7.76 -17.13 13.88
N GLN A 196 7.95 -15.90 13.42
CA GLN A 196 6.88 -15.13 12.77
C GLN A 196 6.33 -15.87 11.54
N ARG A 197 7.22 -16.45 10.72
CA ARG A 197 6.81 -17.24 9.55
C ARG A 197 5.99 -18.47 9.93
N HIS A 198 6.34 -19.16 11.01
CA HIS A 198 5.59 -20.31 11.49
C HIS A 198 4.18 -19.92 11.94
N VAL A 199 4.04 -18.81 12.68
CA VAL A 199 2.74 -18.27 13.09
C VAL A 199 1.89 -17.92 11.86
N HIS A 200 2.46 -17.18 10.90
CA HIS A 200 1.75 -16.81 9.67
C HIS A 200 1.27 -18.03 8.88
N LYS A 201 2.11 -19.05 8.71
CA LYS A 201 1.72 -20.30 8.02
C LYS A 201 0.62 -21.06 8.75
N THR A 202 0.65 -21.07 10.08
CA THR A 202 -0.38 -21.71 10.90
C THR A 202 -1.73 -21.02 10.69
N LEU A 203 -1.75 -19.68 10.75
CA LEU A 203 -2.95 -18.90 10.47
C LEU A 203 -3.45 -19.08 9.02
N LYS A 204 -2.53 -19.10 8.05
CA LYS A 204 -2.86 -19.32 6.64
C LYS A 204 -3.56 -20.65 6.43
N LYS A 205 -3.03 -21.75 6.98
CA LYS A 205 -3.64 -23.08 6.88
C LYS A 205 -5.02 -23.15 7.51
N ALA A 206 -5.22 -22.46 8.63
CA ALA A 206 -6.52 -22.43 9.32
C ALA A 206 -7.58 -21.65 8.54
N LEU A 207 -7.20 -20.53 7.91
CA LEU A 207 -8.14 -19.61 7.24
C LEU A 207 -8.30 -19.90 5.74
N ASP A 208 -7.32 -20.51 5.10
CA ASP A 208 -7.32 -20.84 3.67
C ASP A 208 -6.67 -22.21 3.44
N PRO A 209 -7.35 -23.31 3.84
CA PRO A 209 -6.80 -24.66 3.76
C PRO A 209 -6.49 -25.13 2.33
N ASN A 210 -7.10 -24.52 1.32
CA ASN A 210 -6.88 -24.82 -0.09
C ASN A 210 -5.86 -23.89 -0.76
N GLY A 211 -5.35 -22.88 -0.05
CA GLY A 211 -4.29 -21.99 -0.53
C GLY A 211 -4.69 -21.08 -1.71
N ILE A 212 -5.98 -20.77 -1.87
CA ILE A 212 -6.46 -20.01 -3.04
C ILE A 212 -6.23 -18.49 -2.92
N LEU A 213 -6.05 -17.97 -1.71
CA LEU A 213 -5.87 -16.54 -1.45
C LEU A 213 -4.41 -16.13 -1.58
N ALA A 214 -4.00 -15.73 -2.79
CA ALA A 214 -2.71 -15.10 -3.09
C ALA A 214 -1.47 -15.83 -2.50
N PRO A 215 -1.27 -17.13 -2.84
CA PRO A 215 -0.11 -17.88 -2.35
C PRO A 215 1.20 -17.19 -2.72
N GLY A 216 2.10 -17.04 -1.74
CA GLY A 216 3.38 -16.34 -1.89
C GLY A 216 3.36 -14.87 -1.47
N LYS A 217 2.19 -14.25 -1.26
CA LYS A 217 2.10 -12.87 -0.77
C LYS A 217 2.81 -12.76 0.59
N SER A 218 3.75 -11.82 0.70
CA SER A 218 4.58 -11.62 1.91
C SER A 218 5.35 -12.88 2.35
N GLY A 219 5.65 -13.79 1.42
CA GLY A 219 6.34 -15.04 1.68
C GLY A 219 5.52 -16.10 2.44
N ILE A 220 4.19 -15.95 2.46
CA ILE A 220 3.25 -16.86 3.10
C ILE A 220 2.66 -17.79 2.04
N ARG A 221 2.81 -19.09 2.27
CA ARG A 221 2.22 -20.16 1.45
C ARG A 221 1.49 -21.13 2.37
#